data_AF-E5G705-F1
#
_entry.id   AF-E5G705-F1
#
_cell.length_a   1.000
_cell.length_b   1.000
_cell.length_c   1.000
_cell.angle_alpha   90.00
_cell.angle_beta   90.00
_cell.angle_gamma   90.00
#
_symmetry.space_group_name_H-M   'P 1'
#
loop_
_entity.id
_entity.type
_entity.pdbx_description
1 polymer ?
#
loop_
_entity_poly.entity_id
_entity_poly.type
_entity_poly.pdbx_seq_one_letter_code
_entity_poly.pdbx_strand_id
1 'polypeptide(L)'
;LAEFTLVGSSNHDFYDVSLVDGYNLPLDITPSTTDSGNSSGTTNCRRIGCDSDLRDICPKELAVQAGGHVVACKSACDAFNTSQYCCTGEHANPNSCQPSQYSVVFKKACPTAYSYAYDDRSSTFTCTSFATDYTITFCPGKASAAAPP
;
A
#
# COMPACT_ATOMS: atom_id res chain seq x y z
N LEU A 1 1.95 -4.75 2.74
CA LEU A 1 0.82 -5.57 3.22
C LEU A 1 -0.36 -5.42 2.27
N ALA A 2 -1.23 -6.42 2.20
CA ALA A 2 -2.57 -6.27 1.62
C ALA A 2 -3.55 -6.41 2.79
N GLU A 3 -4.37 -5.39 2.99
CA GLU A 3 -5.26 -5.28 4.15
C GLU A 3 -6.72 -5.27 3.68
N PHE A 4 -7.59 -5.90 4.46
CA PHE A 4 -9.01 -6.04 4.12
C PHE A 4 -9.88 -5.93 5.37
N THR A 5 -10.97 -5.18 5.25
CA THR A 5 -12.12 -5.24 6.14
C THR A 5 -13.33 -5.61 5.30
N LEU A 6 -13.78 -6.86 5.40
CA LEU A 6 -14.95 -7.34 4.66
C LEU A 6 -16.24 -6.99 5.42
N VAL A 7 -17.29 -6.64 4.69
CA VAL A 7 -18.60 -6.26 5.27
C VAL A 7 -18.45 -5.14 6.32
N GLY A 8 -17.70 -4.11 5.95
CA GLY A 8 -17.49 -2.92 6.78
C GLY A 8 -18.71 -1.99 6.79
N SER A 9 -18.45 -0.70 7.02
CA SER A 9 -19.52 0.29 7.07
C SER A 9 -20.34 0.33 5.77
N SER A 10 -21.66 0.46 5.92
CA SER A 10 -22.60 0.54 4.79
C SER A 10 -22.52 -0.66 3.81
N ASN A 11 -22.16 -1.86 4.27
CA ASN A 11 -22.00 -3.06 3.43
C ASN A 11 -20.96 -2.90 2.31
N HIS A 12 -19.87 -2.19 2.61
CA HIS A 12 -18.71 -2.08 1.73
C HIS A 12 -17.55 -2.87 2.32
N ASP A 13 -16.82 -3.54 1.45
CA ASP A 13 -15.49 -4.00 1.77
C ASP A 13 -14.54 -2.82 1.65
N PHE A 14 -13.58 -2.74 2.57
CA PHE A 14 -12.47 -1.78 2.54
C PHE A 14 -11.20 -2.57 2.31
N TYR A 15 -10.37 -2.13 1.37
CA TYR A 15 -9.11 -2.79 1.08
C TYR A 15 -8.05 -1.78 0.68
N ASP A 16 -6.81 -2.13 0.96
CA ASP A 16 -5.66 -1.30 0.68
C ASP A 16 -4.37 -2.12 0.57
N VAL A 17 -3.37 -1.51 -0.06
CA VAL A 17 -1.99 -1.97 0.02
C VAL A 17 -1.23 -1.00 0.92
N SER A 18 -0.49 -1.53 1.89
CA SER A 18 0.14 -0.71 2.91
C SER A 18 1.65 -0.95 3.02
N LEU A 19 2.38 0.16 3.05
CA LEU A 19 3.83 0.24 3.24
C LEU A 19 4.18 0.79 4.63
N VAL A 20 3.20 0.90 5.53
CA VAL A 20 3.38 1.39 6.91
C VAL A 20 4.38 0.54 7.67
N ASP A 21 4.41 -0.76 7.39
CA ASP A 21 5.36 -1.73 7.94
C ASP A 21 6.55 -2.02 7.01
N GLY A 22 6.73 -1.19 5.97
CA GLY A 22 7.77 -1.34 4.99
C GLY A 22 7.39 -2.19 3.78
N TYR A 23 8.41 -2.62 3.04
CA TYR A 23 8.30 -3.25 1.73
C TYR A 23 9.32 -4.37 1.56
N ASN A 24 8.93 -5.46 0.91
CA ASN A 24 9.85 -6.52 0.46
C ASN A 24 9.64 -6.90 -1.02
N LEU A 25 8.40 -6.97 -1.49
CA LEU A 25 8.04 -7.37 -2.85
C LEU A 25 6.88 -6.51 -3.40
N PRO A 26 6.80 -6.30 -4.74
CA PRO A 26 5.67 -5.63 -5.35
C PRO A 26 4.39 -6.45 -5.16
N LEU A 27 3.27 -5.77 -4.93
CA LEU A 27 1.98 -6.39 -4.64
C LEU A 27 0.84 -5.55 -5.22
N ASP A 28 -0.15 -6.19 -5.82
CA ASP A 28 -1.44 -5.58 -6.13
C ASP A 28 -2.62 -6.35 -5.52
N ILE A 29 -3.76 -5.66 -5.46
CA ILE A 29 -5.08 -6.21 -5.19
C ILE A 29 -5.94 -5.83 -6.38
N THR A 30 -6.54 -6.83 -7.03
CA THR A 30 -7.46 -6.67 -8.15
C THR A 30 -8.82 -7.24 -7.77
N PRO A 31 -9.83 -6.39 -7.55
CA PRO A 31 -11.22 -6.83 -7.39
C PRO A 31 -11.76 -7.46 -8.69
N SER A 32 -12.58 -8.50 -8.56
CA SER A 32 -13.24 -9.21 -9.67
C SER A 32 -14.28 -8.36 -10.40
N THR A 33 -14.90 -7.42 -9.68
CA THR A 33 -15.76 -6.38 -10.23
C THR A 33 -14.96 -5.08 -10.22
N THR A 34 -14.94 -4.36 -11.34
CA THR A 34 -14.28 -3.03 -11.39
C THR A 34 -15.30 -1.99 -11.77
N ASP A 35 -15.33 -0.89 -11.02
CA ASP A 35 -16.16 0.24 -11.37
C ASP A 35 -15.63 0.83 -12.69
N SER A 36 -16.50 0.87 -13.71
CA SER A 36 -16.16 1.28 -15.07
C SER A 36 -16.02 2.80 -15.17
N GLY A 37 -15.03 3.39 -14.48
CA GLY A 37 -14.44 4.70 -14.75
C GLY A 37 -15.35 5.94 -14.82
N ASN A 38 -16.66 5.84 -14.58
CA ASN A 38 -17.61 6.93 -14.77
C ASN A 38 -18.79 6.85 -13.80
N SER A 39 -18.52 6.58 -12.53
CA SER A 39 -19.55 6.55 -11.51
C SER A 39 -19.36 7.71 -10.55
N SER A 40 -20.29 8.65 -10.61
CA SER A 40 -20.61 9.64 -9.57
C SER A 40 -21.18 8.97 -8.30
N GLY A 41 -20.65 7.80 -7.94
CA GLY A 41 -21.03 6.94 -6.82
C GLY A 41 -19.84 6.72 -5.89
N THR A 42 -20.12 6.45 -4.62
CA THR A 42 -19.16 6.47 -3.50
C THR A 42 -18.16 5.30 -3.46
N THR A 43 -18.16 4.41 -4.45
CA THR A 43 -17.25 3.25 -4.53
C THR A 43 -16.15 3.50 -5.54
N ASN A 44 -14.91 3.23 -5.12
CA ASN A 44 -13.70 3.30 -5.95
C ASN A 44 -13.14 1.89 -6.14
N CYS A 45 -14.00 0.96 -6.57
CA CYS A 45 -13.66 -0.46 -6.72
C CYS A 45 -12.74 -0.67 -7.92
N ARG A 46 -11.41 -0.68 -7.69
CA ARG A 46 -10.40 -0.72 -8.75
C ARG A 46 -9.15 -1.48 -8.31
N ARG A 47 -8.34 -1.88 -9.28
CA ARG A 47 -6.98 -2.40 -9.02
C ARG A 47 -6.13 -1.35 -8.30
N ILE A 48 -5.46 -1.76 -7.23
CA ILE A 48 -4.53 -0.94 -6.45
C ILE A 48 -3.27 -1.73 -6.14
N GLY A 49 -2.15 -1.04 -5.93
CA GLY A 49 -0.93 -1.73 -5.53
C GLY A 49 0.30 -0.86 -5.46
N CYS A 50 1.43 -1.56 -5.46
CA CYS A 50 2.78 -1.03 -5.51
C CYS A 50 3.52 -1.82 -6.60
N ASP A 51 3.42 -1.33 -7.84
CA ASP A 51 4.00 -1.99 -9.02
C ASP A 51 5.53 -1.74 -9.12
N SER A 52 5.98 -0.61 -8.58
CA SER A 52 7.38 -0.20 -8.53
C SER A 52 8.19 -1.05 -7.55
N ASP A 53 9.45 -1.33 -7.86
CA ASP A 53 10.35 -1.98 -6.92
C ASP A 53 11.00 -0.98 -5.96
N LEU A 54 10.47 -0.86 -4.75
CA LEU A 54 10.98 0.08 -3.74
C LEU A 54 12.42 -0.22 -3.29
N ARG A 55 12.95 -1.42 -3.55
CA ARG A 55 14.36 -1.75 -3.24
C ARG A 55 15.34 -0.90 -4.04
N ASP A 56 14.97 -0.50 -5.25
CA ASP A 56 15.84 0.27 -6.16
C ASP A 56 16.02 1.73 -5.72
N ILE A 57 15.06 2.26 -4.96
CA ILE A 57 15.05 3.66 -4.48
C ILE A 57 15.07 3.74 -2.95
N CYS A 58 15.31 2.63 -2.26
CA CYS A 58 15.26 2.57 -0.81
C CYS A 58 16.36 3.47 -0.20
N PRO A 59 16.02 4.43 0.67
CA PRO A 59 17.01 5.19 1.44
C PRO A 59 17.94 4.25 2.22
N LYS A 60 19.23 4.59 2.32
CA LYS A 60 20.25 3.69 2.87
C LYS A 60 19.98 3.31 4.31
N GLU A 61 19.46 4.25 5.09
CA GLU A 61 19.06 4.14 6.48
C GLU A 61 17.83 3.25 6.71
N LEU A 62 17.08 2.94 5.64
CA LEU A 62 15.92 2.04 5.67
C LEU A 62 16.20 0.68 5.02
N ALA A 63 17.34 0.53 4.35
CA ALA A 63 17.64 -0.65 3.54
C ALA A 63 17.94 -1.88 4.41
N VAL A 64 17.27 -2.99 4.09
CA VAL A 64 17.63 -4.32 4.61
C VAL A 64 18.53 -5.00 3.58
N GLN A 65 19.75 -5.34 3.98
CA GLN A 65 20.74 -5.94 3.09
C GLN A 65 20.93 -7.44 3.33
N ALA A 66 21.06 -8.20 2.25
CA ALA A 66 21.51 -9.59 2.26
C ALA A 66 22.31 -9.88 0.99
N GLY A 67 23.46 -10.54 1.12
CA GLY A 67 24.31 -10.90 -0.04
C GLY A 67 24.81 -9.70 -0.85
N GLY A 68 24.94 -8.52 -0.26
CA GLY A 68 25.34 -7.29 -0.96
C GLY A 68 24.22 -6.59 -1.74
N HIS A 69 22.98 -7.06 -1.61
CA HIS A 69 21.80 -6.49 -2.27
C HIS A 69 20.77 -5.98 -1.25
N VAL A 70 20.02 -4.95 -1.62
CA VAL A 70 18.83 -4.51 -0.85
C VAL A 70 17.72 -5.51 -1.12
N VAL A 71 17.27 -6.23 -0.09
CA VAL A 71 16.24 -7.28 -0.20
C VAL A 71 14.87 -6.83 0.34
N ALA A 72 14.84 -5.78 1.14
CA ALA A 72 13.63 -5.14 1.65
C ALA A 72 13.95 -3.68 2.04
N CYS A 73 12.91 -2.87 2.25
CA CYS A 73 13.00 -1.49 2.70
C CYS A 73 12.08 -1.32 3.92
N LYS A 74 12.66 -0.97 5.08
CA LYS A 74 11.89 -0.65 6.29
C LYS A 74 11.07 0.62 6.07
N SER A 75 9.96 0.76 6.78
CA SER A 75 9.35 2.08 6.95
C SER A 75 10.18 2.93 7.92
N ALA A 76 9.93 4.24 7.95
CA ALA A 76 10.56 5.11 8.94
C ALA A 76 10.15 4.76 10.38
N CYS A 77 8.93 4.26 10.59
CA CYS A 77 8.50 3.80 11.91
C CYS A 77 9.33 2.58 12.34
N ASP A 78 9.44 1.55 11.48
CA ASP A 78 10.21 0.34 11.81
C ASP A 78 11.73 0.60 11.93
N ALA A 79 12.26 1.62 11.24
CA ALA A 79 13.68 1.97 11.32
C ALA A 79 14.03 2.79 12.57
N PHE A 80 13.18 3.75 12.96
CA PHE A 80 13.54 4.76 13.97
C PHE A 80 12.70 4.71 15.24
N ASN A 81 11.51 4.09 15.20
CA ASN A 81 10.60 3.94 16.33
C ASN A 81 10.30 5.25 17.09
N THR A 82 10.20 6.36 16.37
CA THR A 82 9.87 7.68 16.93
C THR A 82 8.39 8.00 16.74
N SER A 83 7.79 8.72 17.69
CA SER A 83 6.38 9.14 17.65
C SER A 83 5.98 9.83 16.35
N GLN A 84 6.84 10.68 15.79
CA GLN A 84 6.62 11.38 14.51
C GLN A 84 6.47 10.45 13.29
N TYR A 85 7.13 9.28 13.29
CA TYR A 85 7.09 8.33 12.16
C TYR A 85 6.06 7.23 12.37
N CYS A 86 5.81 6.87 13.63
CA CYS A 86 4.82 5.87 13.99
C CYS A 86 3.43 6.46 14.24
N CYS A 87 3.27 7.79 14.17
CA CYS A 87 2.03 8.49 14.46
C CYS A 87 1.45 8.12 15.85
N THR A 88 2.28 8.20 16.89
CA THR A 88 1.88 7.88 18.27
C THR A 88 2.04 9.08 19.21
N GLY A 89 1.46 9.02 20.41
CA GLY A 89 1.57 10.09 21.41
C GLY A 89 1.05 11.43 20.89
N GLU A 90 1.88 12.47 20.93
CA GLU A 90 1.54 13.81 20.40
C GLU A 90 1.27 13.80 18.88
N HIS A 91 1.71 12.77 18.17
CA HIS A 91 1.46 12.56 16.74
C HIS A 91 0.32 11.57 16.47
N ALA A 92 -0.51 11.21 17.46
CA ALA A 92 -1.61 10.25 17.29
C ALA A 92 -2.87 10.85 16.63
N ASN A 93 -2.70 11.81 15.72
CA ASN A 93 -3.79 12.31 14.88
C ASN A 93 -3.28 12.86 13.53
N PRO A 94 -4.15 12.95 12.50
CA PRO A 94 -3.76 13.42 11.17
C PRO A 94 -3.25 14.87 11.11
N ASN A 95 -3.60 15.71 12.08
CA ASN A 95 -3.15 17.10 12.11
C ASN A 95 -1.70 17.21 12.60
N SER A 96 -1.26 16.31 13.49
CA SER A 96 0.09 16.33 14.05
C SER A 96 1.04 15.30 13.45
N CYS A 97 0.57 14.23 12.81
CA CYS A 97 1.43 13.32 12.04
C CYS A 97 1.37 13.63 10.55
N GLN A 98 2.40 14.33 10.06
CA GLN A 98 2.51 14.74 8.67
C GLN A 98 3.37 13.77 7.86
N PRO A 99 3.22 13.73 6.53
CA PRO A 99 4.11 12.97 5.66
C PRO A 99 5.58 13.33 5.92
N SER A 100 6.43 12.32 6.05
CA SER A 100 7.87 12.49 6.20
C SER A 100 8.58 12.42 4.85
N GLN A 101 9.86 12.82 4.81
CA GLN A 101 10.69 12.61 3.62
C GLN A 101 10.73 11.14 3.16
N TYR A 102 10.58 10.18 4.08
CA TYR A 102 10.58 8.75 3.77
C TYR A 102 9.24 8.28 3.19
N SER A 103 8.12 8.66 3.83
CA SER A 103 6.80 8.26 3.33
C SER A 103 6.49 8.91 1.97
N VAL A 104 7.00 10.12 1.71
CA VAL A 104 6.89 10.76 0.38
C VAL A 104 7.60 9.94 -0.71
N VAL A 105 8.77 9.33 -0.42
CA VAL A 105 9.46 8.45 -1.37
C VAL A 105 8.58 7.23 -1.70
N PHE A 106 8.00 6.60 -0.67
CA PHE A 106 7.15 5.43 -0.84
C PHE A 106 5.88 5.77 -1.62
N LYS A 107 5.24 6.90 -1.27
CA LYS A 107 4.02 7.37 -1.94
C LYS A 107 4.24 7.69 -3.41
N LYS A 108 5.37 8.31 -3.74
CA LYS A 108 5.72 8.63 -5.12
C LYS A 108 5.85 7.37 -5.98
N ALA A 109 6.44 6.31 -5.44
CA ALA A 109 6.61 5.05 -6.16
C ALA A 109 5.32 4.24 -6.25
N CYS A 110 4.47 4.33 -5.22
CA CYS A 110 3.26 3.53 -5.08
C CYS A 110 2.05 4.43 -4.69
N PRO A 111 1.49 5.20 -5.64
CA PRO A 111 0.50 6.24 -5.35
C PRO A 111 -0.81 5.74 -4.74
N THR A 112 -1.17 4.48 -4.99
CA THR A 112 -2.37 3.83 -4.47
C THR A 112 -2.15 3.09 -3.15
N ALA A 113 -0.93 3.05 -2.63
CA ALA A 113 -0.61 2.39 -1.38
C ALA A 113 -0.52 3.40 -0.22
N TYR A 114 -0.85 2.95 0.99
CA TYR A 114 -0.55 3.68 2.22
C TYR A 114 0.95 3.79 2.39
N SER A 115 1.44 5.01 2.57
CA SER A 115 2.86 5.27 2.82
C SER A 115 3.19 5.58 4.29
N TYR A 116 2.19 5.91 5.09
CA TYR A 116 2.23 6.14 6.54
C TYR A 116 0.82 6.03 7.13
N ALA A 117 0.69 6.06 8.46
CA ALA A 117 -0.53 5.67 9.17
C ALA A 117 -1.79 6.52 8.89
N TYR A 118 -1.67 7.76 8.40
CA TYR A 118 -2.83 8.63 8.11
C TYR A 118 -2.93 9.01 6.62
N ASP A 119 -2.48 8.14 5.72
CA ASP A 119 -2.54 8.33 4.26
C ASP A 119 -3.92 7.98 3.65
N ASP A 120 -5.02 8.23 4.39
CA ASP A 120 -6.35 7.66 4.09
C ASP A 120 -6.95 8.16 2.76
N ARG A 121 -6.83 9.46 2.47
CA ARG A 121 -7.55 10.11 1.35
C ARG A 121 -7.22 9.56 -0.04
N SER A 122 -6.07 8.91 -0.19
CA SER A 122 -5.60 8.40 -1.48
C SER A 122 -5.34 6.89 -1.49
N SER A 123 -5.59 6.22 -0.36
CA SER A 123 -5.11 4.85 -0.15
C SER A 123 -6.19 3.89 0.33
N THR A 124 -7.36 4.37 0.76
CA THR A 124 -8.52 3.50 1.05
C THR A 124 -9.38 3.30 -0.18
N PHE A 125 -9.68 2.05 -0.48
CA PHE A 125 -10.55 1.67 -1.58
C PHE A 125 -11.71 0.80 -1.09
N THR A 126 -12.85 0.94 -1.76
CA THR A 126 -14.08 0.24 -1.39
C THR A 126 -14.71 -0.46 -2.57
N CYS A 127 -15.30 -1.62 -2.30
CA CYS A 127 -16.15 -2.36 -3.22
C CYS A 127 -17.42 -2.78 -2.48
N THR A 128 -18.52 -3.03 -3.21
CA THR A 128 -19.73 -3.58 -2.59
C THR A 128 -19.44 -5.00 -2.07
N SER A 129 -19.78 -5.24 -0.79
CA SER A 129 -19.60 -6.55 -0.17
C SER A 129 -20.48 -7.62 -0.81
N PHE A 130 -20.09 -8.89 -0.65
CA PHE A 130 -20.80 -10.10 -1.14
C PHE A 130 -20.89 -10.26 -2.67
N ALA A 131 -20.44 -9.27 -3.44
CA ALA A 131 -20.43 -9.29 -4.91
C ALA A 131 -19.00 -9.23 -5.49
N THR A 132 -17.97 -9.27 -4.63
CA THR A 132 -16.58 -9.00 -5.00
C THR A 132 -15.66 -10.07 -4.43
N ASP A 133 -15.04 -10.85 -5.32
CA ASP A 133 -13.81 -11.59 -5.02
C ASP A 133 -12.57 -10.72 -5.28
N TYR A 134 -11.45 -11.03 -4.61
CA TYR A 134 -10.18 -10.30 -4.76
C TYR A 134 -9.06 -11.23 -5.20
N THR A 135 -8.28 -10.81 -6.19
CA THR A 135 -7.02 -11.45 -6.57
C THR A 135 -5.85 -10.63 -6.04
N ILE A 136 -4.94 -11.28 -5.33
CA ILE A 136 -3.71 -10.67 -4.83
C ILE A 136 -2.55 -11.17 -5.69
N THR A 137 -1.86 -10.25 -6.38
CA THR A 137 -0.73 -10.62 -7.26
C THR A 137 0.58 -10.13 -6.68
N PHE A 138 1.51 -11.05 -6.46
CA PHE A 138 2.90 -10.70 -6.15
C PHE A 138 3.67 -10.48 -7.46
N CYS A 139 4.49 -9.42 -7.51
CA CYS A 139 5.27 -9.03 -8.68
C CYS A 139 4.46 -8.75 -9.98
N PRO A 140 3.34 -7.99 -9.95
CA PRO A 140 2.43 -7.81 -11.09
C PRO A 140 3.04 -7.10 -12.31
N GLY A 141 4.09 -6.28 -12.12
CA GLY A 141 4.82 -5.60 -13.21
C GLY A 141 5.82 -6.48 -13.96
N LYS A 142 6.14 -7.67 -13.43
CA LYS A 142 6.85 -8.69 -14.20
C LYS A 142 5.78 -9.49 -14.92
N ALA A 143 5.51 -9.15 -16.18
CA ALA A 143 4.76 -10.03 -17.06
C ALA A 143 5.32 -11.43 -16.85
N SER A 144 4.46 -12.34 -16.37
CA SER A 144 4.80 -13.75 -16.20
C SER A 144 5.43 -14.17 -17.52
N ALA A 145 6.72 -14.50 -17.51
CA ALA A 145 7.31 -15.20 -18.63
C ALA A 145 6.40 -16.41 -18.82
N ALA A 146 5.63 -16.40 -19.92
CA ALA A 146 4.59 -17.36 -20.17
C ALA A 146 5.10 -18.75 -19.78
N ALA A 147 4.35 -19.45 -18.93
CA ALA A 147 4.66 -20.84 -18.65
C ALA A 147 4.83 -21.55 -20.01
N PRO A 148 5.99 -22.18 -20.28
CA PRO A 148 6.14 -22.91 -21.53
C PRO A 148 5.08 -24.02 -21.59
N PRO A 149 4.57 -24.35 -22.79
CA PRO A 149 3.50 -25.33 -22.99
C PRO A 149 3.85 -26.73 -22.48
#